data_AF-A0A355TR26-F1
#
_entry.id   AF-A0A355TR26-F1
#
_cell.length_a   1.000
_cell.length_b   1.000
_cell.length_c   1.000
_cell.angle_alpha   90.00
_cell.angle_beta   90.00
_cell.angle_gamma   90.00
#
_symmetry.space_group_name_H-M   'P 1'
#
loop_
_entity.id
_entity.type
_entity.pdbx_description
1 polymer ?
#
loop_
_entity_poly.entity_id
_entity_poly.type
_entity_poly.pdbx_seq_one_letter_code
_entity_poly.pdbx_strand_id
1 'polypeptide(L)'
;MTIQLKNPRGIFFVPDRTEIKEALARVTHLAIGAHPDDIEFMAWHGILEGLAGQGKFFAGVTATDGGGSSRIGAYASVTDEEMRLIRLQEQKKAAYLGNYAALASLGYTSVQVREQNRKDVKNDFKAIIKASRPQVIFTHNLADRHKTHLAVVLLVIEALRELGEEYYPQEFYGGEVWRSLDWPPLAERRAFDVG
;
A
#
# COMPACT_ATOMS: atom_id res chain seq x y z
N MET A 1 8.49 7.14 19.74
CA MET A 1 7.54 8.06 19.12
C MET A 1 6.37 7.23 18.62
N THR A 2 5.15 7.57 19.03
CA THR A 2 3.93 6.94 18.53
C THR A 2 3.70 7.40 17.10
N ILE A 3 3.50 6.48 16.16
CA ILE A 3 3.19 6.80 14.77
C ILE A 3 1.69 7.07 14.68
N GLN A 4 1.33 8.28 14.26
CA GLN A 4 -0.06 8.72 14.16
C GLN A 4 -0.38 9.11 12.73
N LEU A 5 -1.44 8.51 12.19
CA LEU A 5 -1.97 8.84 10.86
C LEU A 5 -2.71 10.19 10.91
N LYS A 6 -2.62 10.97 9.83
CA LYS A 6 -3.23 12.30 9.74
C LYS A 6 -4.74 12.23 9.57
N ASN A 7 -5.23 11.21 8.88
CA ASN A 7 -6.67 10.99 8.76
C ASN A 7 -7.23 10.33 10.03
N PRO A 8 -8.28 10.87 10.66
CA PRO A 8 -8.92 10.25 11.83
C PRO A 8 -9.56 8.89 11.53
N ARG A 9 -9.85 8.57 10.26
CA ARG A 9 -10.28 7.23 9.84
C ARG A 9 -9.13 6.26 9.62
N GLY A 10 -7.90 6.75 9.65
CA GLY A 10 -6.71 5.96 9.44
C GLY A 10 -6.51 4.98 10.60
N ILE A 11 -6.19 3.72 10.28
CA ILE A 11 -5.89 2.70 11.27
C ILE A 11 -4.67 1.87 10.90
N PHE A 12 -4.01 1.34 11.93
CA PHE A 12 -3.07 0.24 11.79
C PHE A 12 -3.73 -1.07 12.22
N PHE A 13 -3.38 -2.15 11.54
CA PHE A 13 -3.70 -3.51 11.92
C PHE A 13 -2.42 -4.34 11.92
N VAL A 14 -2.14 -4.99 13.05
CA VAL A 14 -0.96 -5.84 13.25
C VAL A 14 -1.45 -7.26 13.54
N PRO A 15 -1.34 -8.20 12.57
CA PRO A 15 -1.90 -9.55 12.70
C PRO A 15 -1.40 -10.33 13.93
N ASP A 16 -0.10 -10.25 14.22
CA ASP A 16 0.53 -10.94 15.36
C ASP A 16 0.45 -10.17 16.68
N ARG A 17 -0.21 -9.00 16.67
CA ARG A 17 -0.43 -8.13 17.84
C ARG A 17 0.85 -7.56 18.46
N THR A 18 1.98 -7.63 17.77
CA THR A 18 3.17 -6.86 18.15
C THR A 18 2.86 -5.36 18.18
N GLU A 19 3.58 -4.60 19.00
CA GLU A 19 3.37 -3.15 19.06
C GLU A 19 3.73 -2.52 17.70
N ILE A 20 2.95 -1.53 17.25
CA ILE A 20 3.05 -1.03 15.86
C ILE A 20 4.45 -0.49 15.51
N LYS A 21 5.16 0.13 16.44
CA LYS A 21 6.52 0.63 16.20
C LYS A 21 7.47 -0.53 15.95
N GLU A 22 7.38 -1.60 16.73
CA GLU A 22 8.19 -2.81 16.56
C GLU A 22 7.82 -3.55 15.27
N ALA A 23 6.53 -3.66 14.98
CA ALA A 23 6.02 -4.28 13.77
C ALA A 23 6.49 -3.56 12.50
N LEU A 24 6.50 -2.22 12.48
CA LEU A 24 7.03 -1.44 11.38
C LEU A 24 8.55 -1.50 11.30
N ALA A 25 9.27 -1.44 12.44
CA ALA A 25 10.73 -1.42 12.46
C ALA A 25 11.40 -2.69 11.87
N ARG A 26 10.69 -3.82 11.84
CA ARG A 26 11.19 -5.07 11.21
C ARG A 26 10.86 -5.19 9.72
N VAL A 27 10.02 -4.32 9.17
CA VAL A 27 9.57 -4.39 7.76
C VAL A 27 10.78 -4.29 6.82
N THR A 28 10.85 -5.22 5.88
CA THR A 28 11.85 -5.19 4.80
C THR A 28 11.22 -4.88 3.45
N HIS A 29 9.96 -5.28 3.24
CA HIS A 29 9.21 -5.07 2.01
C HIS A 29 7.94 -4.28 2.32
N LEU A 30 7.74 -3.15 1.65
CA LEU A 30 6.57 -2.29 1.85
C LEU A 30 5.82 -2.12 0.53
N ALA A 31 4.52 -2.43 0.52
CA ALA A 31 3.64 -2.08 -0.59
C ALA A 31 2.76 -0.88 -0.26
N ILE A 32 2.65 0.07 -1.18
CA ILE A 32 1.77 1.24 -1.07
C ILE A 32 0.82 1.25 -2.25
N GLY A 33 -0.41 0.81 -2.00
CA GLY A 33 -1.53 0.74 -2.95
C GLY A 33 -2.52 1.88 -2.78
N ALA A 34 -3.34 2.10 -3.80
CA ALA A 34 -4.34 3.15 -3.78
C ALA A 34 -5.63 2.65 -3.15
N HIS A 35 -6.08 1.46 -3.53
CA HIS A 35 -7.32 0.85 -3.09
C HIS A 35 -7.05 -0.44 -2.31
N PRO A 36 -8.01 -0.88 -1.48
CA PRO A 36 -8.02 -2.24 -0.96
C PRO A 36 -8.16 -3.25 -2.10
N ASP A 37 -7.19 -4.16 -2.25
CA ASP A 37 -6.92 -5.13 -3.35
C ASP A 37 -5.61 -4.88 -4.15
N ASP A 38 -5.22 -3.62 -4.37
CA ASP A 38 -4.07 -3.28 -5.23
C ASP A 38 -2.77 -3.99 -4.79
N ILE A 39 -2.57 -4.10 -3.48
CA ILE A 39 -1.36 -4.68 -2.88
C ILE A 39 -1.20 -6.14 -3.29
N GLU A 40 -2.29 -6.89 -3.23
CA GLU A 40 -2.29 -8.34 -3.46
C GLU A 40 -1.98 -8.68 -4.92
N PHE A 41 -2.39 -7.83 -5.86
CA PHE A 41 -2.05 -7.99 -7.28
C PHE A 41 -0.61 -7.54 -7.58
N MET A 42 -0.22 -6.38 -7.07
CA MET A 42 1.03 -5.70 -7.43
C MET A 42 2.26 -6.27 -6.72
N ALA A 43 2.09 -6.69 -5.47
CA ALA A 43 3.17 -7.01 -4.55
C ALA A 43 3.12 -8.46 -4.05
N TRP A 44 2.46 -9.36 -4.79
CA TRP A 44 2.40 -10.80 -4.50
C TRP A 44 3.77 -11.35 -4.10
N HIS A 45 4.80 -11.08 -4.90
CA HIS A 45 6.17 -11.53 -4.62
C HIS A 45 6.64 -11.08 -3.22
N GLY A 46 6.45 -9.82 -2.86
CA GLY A 46 6.81 -9.30 -1.54
C GLY A 46 6.04 -10.01 -0.40
N ILE A 47 4.76 -10.37 -0.64
CA ILE A 47 3.96 -11.13 0.31
C ILE A 47 4.55 -12.52 0.52
N LEU A 48 4.89 -13.24 -0.56
CA LEU A 48 5.54 -14.56 -0.47
C LEU A 48 6.88 -14.51 0.25
N GLU A 49 7.68 -13.47 0.00
CA GLU A 49 8.95 -13.26 0.68
C GLU A 49 8.77 -13.08 2.20
N GLY A 50 7.73 -12.36 2.62
CA GLY A 50 7.33 -12.25 4.02
C GLY A 50 6.87 -13.59 4.62
N LEU A 51 6.08 -14.37 3.86
CA LEU A 51 5.57 -15.67 4.28
C LEU A 51 6.66 -16.73 4.45
N ALA A 52 7.71 -16.69 3.62
CA ALA A 52 8.81 -17.65 3.69
C ALA A 52 9.60 -17.58 5.01
N GLY A 53 9.47 -16.50 5.79
CA GLY A 53 9.94 -16.43 7.18
C GLY A 53 11.45 -16.31 7.37
N GLN A 54 12.20 -15.92 6.33
CA GLN A 54 13.67 -15.84 6.34
C GLN A 54 14.19 -14.47 6.80
N GLY A 55 13.62 -13.92 7.87
CA GLY A 55 13.93 -12.57 8.35
C GLY A 55 13.42 -11.44 7.44
N LYS A 56 12.54 -11.76 6.48
CA LYS A 56 11.83 -10.81 5.64
C LYS A 56 10.43 -10.57 6.20
N PHE A 57 9.99 -9.33 6.18
CA PHE A 57 8.70 -8.91 6.73
C PHE A 57 8.03 -7.98 5.75
N PHE A 58 6.81 -8.33 5.37
CA PHE A 58 6.01 -7.57 4.43
C PHE A 58 5.01 -6.67 5.19
N ALA A 59 4.84 -5.44 4.75
CA ALA A 59 3.77 -4.57 5.22
C ALA A 59 3.05 -3.90 4.05
N GLY A 60 1.78 -3.57 4.26
CA GLY A 60 0.91 -2.95 3.27
C GLY A 60 0.37 -1.60 3.72
N VAL A 61 0.21 -0.67 2.78
CA VAL A 61 -0.46 0.62 2.98
C VAL A 61 -1.54 0.81 1.90
N THR A 62 -2.80 0.97 2.30
CA THR A 62 -3.89 1.36 1.39
C THR A 62 -4.24 2.83 1.60
N ALA A 63 -4.05 3.66 0.57
CA ALA A 63 -4.29 5.09 0.66
C ALA A 63 -5.78 5.43 0.82
N THR A 64 -6.63 4.76 0.06
CA THR A 64 -8.07 5.02 0.06
C THR A 64 -8.85 4.02 0.89
N ASP A 65 -10.07 4.42 1.23
CA ASP A 65 -10.98 3.70 2.12
C ASP A 65 -11.87 2.68 1.41
N GLY A 66 -11.84 2.64 0.07
CA GLY A 66 -12.64 1.73 -0.74
C GLY A 66 -14.14 2.06 -0.81
N GLY A 67 -14.60 3.15 -0.20
CA GLY A 67 -16.00 3.56 -0.22
C GLY A 67 -16.54 3.75 -1.64
N GLY A 68 -15.73 4.30 -2.55
CA GLY A 68 -16.09 4.50 -3.95
C GLY A 68 -16.03 3.26 -4.87
N SER A 69 -15.89 2.05 -4.33
CA SER A 69 -15.81 0.81 -5.12
C SER A 69 -17.05 0.58 -6.00
N SER A 70 -16.94 -0.25 -7.04
CA SER A 70 -18.09 -0.63 -7.87
C SER A 70 -19.22 -1.27 -7.04
N ARG A 71 -20.47 -0.86 -7.31
CA ARG A 71 -21.69 -1.36 -6.64
C ARG A 71 -22.47 -2.29 -7.56
N ILE A 72 -21.84 -3.39 -7.92
CA ILE A 72 -22.44 -4.42 -8.77
C ILE A 72 -22.67 -5.71 -7.97
N GLY A 73 -23.63 -6.52 -8.42
CA GLY A 73 -23.91 -7.83 -7.84
C GLY A 73 -24.26 -7.74 -6.35
N ALA A 74 -23.53 -8.50 -5.53
CA ALA A 74 -23.78 -8.61 -4.09
C ALA A 74 -23.68 -7.28 -3.32
N TYR A 75 -23.05 -6.26 -3.89
CA TYR A 75 -22.88 -4.95 -3.26
C TYR A 75 -23.87 -3.89 -3.78
N ALA A 76 -24.86 -4.25 -4.61
CA ALA A 76 -25.75 -3.27 -5.25
C ALA A 76 -26.53 -2.37 -4.27
N SER A 77 -26.85 -2.87 -3.08
CA SER A 77 -27.59 -2.13 -2.03
C SER A 77 -26.71 -1.53 -0.93
N VAL A 78 -25.38 -1.61 -1.09
CA VAL A 78 -24.42 -1.22 -0.04
C VAL A 78 -24.08 0.27 -0.16
N THR A 79 -24.17 0.99 0.96
CA THR A 79 -23.78 2.41 1.04
C THR A 79 -22.25 2.59 1.01
N ASP A 80 -21.77 3.81 0.78
CA ASP A 80 -20.33 4.13 0.82
C ASP A 80 -19.67 3.80 2.17
N GLU A 81 -20.38 4.04 3.26
CA GLU A 81 -19.87 3.75 4.60
C GLU A 81 -19.83 2.25 4.89
N GLU A 82 -20.86 1.51 4.50
CA GLU A 82 -20.87 0.05 4.62
C GLU A 82 -19.78 -0.57 3.74
N MET A 83 -19.62 -0.07 2.51
CA MET A 83 -18.57 -0.55 1.60
C MET A 83 -17.18 -0.33 2.17
N ARG A 84 -16.94 0.85 2.72
CA ARG A 84 -15.67 1.18 3.40
C ARG A 84 -15.35 0.17 4.48
N LEU A 85 -16.33 -0.15 5.33
CA LEU A 85 -16.16 -1.14 6.40
C LEU A 85 -15.91 -2.55 5.84
N ILE A 86 -16.63 -2.95 4.79
CA ILE A 86 -16.44 -4.23 4.10
C ILE A 86 -15.01 -4.34 3.56
N ARG A 87 -14.56 -3.36 2.76
CA ARG A 87 -13.22 -3.33 2.17
C ARG A 87 -12.13 -3.31 3.25
N LEU A 88 -12.36 -2.60 4.36
CA LEU A 88 -11.43 -2.61 5.49
C LEU A 88 -11.29 -4.00 6.12
N GLN A 89 -12.40 -4.73 6.31
CA GLN A 89 -12.34 -6.09 6.87
C GLN A 89 -11.67 -7.07 5.91
N GLU A 90 -11.93 -6.95 4.61
CA GLU A 90 -11.28 -7.77 3.59
C GLU A 90 -9.77 -7.51 3.55
N GLN A 91 -9.33 -6.26 3.59
CA GLN A 91 -7.89 -5.95 3.63
C GLN A 91 -7.23 -6.47 4.90
N LYS A 92 -7.88 -6.39 6.07
CA LYS A 92 -7.38 -7.01 7.30
C LYS A 92 -7.27 -8.52 7.17
N LYS A 93 -8.24 -9.17 6.52
CA LYS A 93 -8.20 -10.60 6.26
C LYS A 93 -7.06 -10.96 5.30
N ALA A 94 -6.83 -10.18 4.26
CA ALA A 94 -5.69 -10.34 3.36
C ALA A 94 -4.37 -10.22 4.13
N ALA A 95 -4.21 -9.18 4.95
CA ALA A 95 -3.03 -8.99 5.79
C ALA A 95 -2.81 -10.13 6.79
N TYR A 96 -3.88 -10.68 7.38
CA TYR A 96 -3.79 -11.84 8.26
C TYR A 96 -3.35 -13.10 7.50
N LEU A 97 -3.97 -13.39 6.34
CA LEU A 97 -3.65 -14.56 5.53
C LEU A 97 -2.24 -14.48 4.91
N GLY A 98 -1.81 -13.30 4.50
CA GLY A 98 -0.48 -13.03 3.97
C GLY A 98 0.61 -12.86 5.03
N ASN A 99 0.29 -13.04 6.32
CA ASN A 99 1.20 -12.86 7.45
C ASN A 99 1.95 -11.51 7.44
N TYR A 100 1.22 -10.42 7.17
CA TYR A 100 1.83 -9.10 7.12
C TYR A 100 2.35 -8.72 8.50
N ALA A 101 3.50 -8.08 8.54
CA ALA A 101 4.00 -7.45 9.75
C ALA A 101 3.07 -6.30 10.19
N ALA A 102 2.53 -5.52 9.25
CA ALA A 102 1.56 -4.48 9.52
C ALA A 102 0.74 -4.14 8.26
N LEU A 103 -0.49 -3.70 8.47
CA LEU A 103 -1.34 -3.04 7.48
C LEU A 103 -1.69 -1.64 7.97
N ALA A 104 -1.45 -0.62 7.15
CA ALA A 104 -1.92 0.74 7.38
C ALA A 104 -3.03 1.08 6.37
N SER A 105 -4.26 1.26 6.86
CA SER A 105 -5.37 1.75 6.04
C SER A 105 -5.57 3.22 6.34
N LEU A 106 -5.19 4.10 5.41
CA LEU A 106 -5.17 5.55 5.65
C LEU A 106 -6.57 6.19 5.64
N GLY A 107 -7.55 5.54 5.01
CA GLY A 107 -8.96 5.93 5.14
C GLY A 107 -9.35 7.22 4.39
N TYR A 108 -8.58 7.63 3.39
CA TYR A 108 -8.93 8.78 2.53
C TYR A 108 -9.91 8.37 1.41
N THR A 109 -10.64 9.32 0.85
CA THR A 109 -11.35 9.08 -0.41
C THR A 109 -10.40 9.22 -1.60
N SER A 110 -10.79 8.66 -2.73
CA SER A 110 -10.07 8.85 -4.00
C SER A 110 -9.90 10.33 -4.37
N VAL A 111 -10.89 11.18 -4.10
CA VAL A 111 -10.82 12.64 -4.36
C VAL A 111 -9.80 13.30 -3.44
N GLN A 112 -9.77 12.93 -2.17
CA GLN A 112 -8.81 13.45 -1.21
C GLN A 112 -7.36 13.15 -1.60
N VAL A 113 -7.10 11.91 -2.03
CA VAL A 113 -5.77 11.50 -2.51
C VAL A 113 -5.35 12.26 -3.77
N ARG A 114 -6.28 12.47 -4.72
CA ARG A 114 -5.96 13.15 -5.97
C ARG A 114 -5.79 14.66 -5.82
N GLU A 115 -6.65 15.31 -5.04
CA GLU A 115 -6.89 16.76 -5.16
C GLU A 115 -6.84 17.54 -3.84
N GLN A 116 -7.34 17.02 -2.71
CA GLN A 116 -7.62 17.86 -1.52
C GLN A 116 -6.64 17.66 -0.35
N ASN A 117 -6.25 16.42 -0.02
CA ASN A 117 -5.44 16.08 1.16
C ASN A 117 -4.05 15.55 0.81
N ARG A 118 -3.55 15.87 -0.40
CA ARG A 118 -2.23 15.41 -0.89
C ARG A 118 -1.10 15.56 0.14
N LYS A 119 -1.06 16.69 0.84
CA LYS A 119 -0.04 16.96 1.88
C LYS A 119 -0.12 15.97 3.04
N ASP A 120 -1.32 15.68 3.53
CA ASP A 120 -1.51 14.78 4.67
C ASP A 120 -1.24 13.33 4.28
N VAL A 121 -1.73 12.90 3.11
CA VAL A 121 -1.45 11.58 2.54
C VAL A 121 0.06 11.37 2.38
N LYS A 122 0.77 12.36 1.83
CA LYS A 122 2.24 12.32 1.72
C LYS A 122 2.90 12.23 3.09
N ASN A 123 2.43 13.00 4.08
CA ASN A 123 2.99 12.96 5.43
C ASN A 123 2.78 11.60 6.11
N ASP A 124 1.66 10.93 5.85
CA ASP A 124 1.43 9.56 6.32
C ASP A 124 2.40 8.58 5.66
N PHE A 125 2.60 8.67 4.34
CA PHE A 125 3.63 7.87 3.65
C PHE A 125 5.03 8.12 4.23
N LYS A 126 5.40 9.39 4.46
CA LYS A 126 6.69 9.73 5.08
C LYS A 126 6.84 9.12 6.47
N ALA A 127 5.80 9.18 7.30
CA ALA A 127 5.83 8.64 8.64
C ALA A 127 6.02 7.12 8.63
N ILE A 128 5.30 6.42 7.75
CA ILE A 128 5.39 4.96 7.61
C ILE A 128 6.78 4.58 7.07
N ILE A 129 7.22 5.16 5.94
CA ILE A 129 8.53 4.88 5.33
C ILE A 129 9.66 5.14 6.32
N LYS A 130 9.62 6.25 7.07
CA LYS A 130 10.63 6.58 8.08
C LYS A 130 10.67 5.56 9.21
N ALA A 131 9.51 5.05 9.63
CA ALA A 131 9.42 4.05 10.69
C ALA A 131 9.86 2.66 10.23
N SER A 132 9.57 2.29 8.98
CA SER A 132 9.86 0.96 8.45
C SER A 132 11.23 0.83 7.79
N ARG A 133 11.78 1.93 7.22
CA ARG A 133 13.01 1.95 6.41
C ARG A 133 13.14 0.70 5.50
N PRO A 134 12.14 0.44 4.64
CA PRO A 134 12.08 -0.80 3.88
C PRO A 134 13.22 -0.87 2.86
N GLN A 135 13.70 -2.08 2.59
CA GLN A 135 14.69 -2.32 1.54
C GLN A 135 14.04 -2.34 0.16
N VAL A 136 12.77 -2.75 0.08
CA VAL A 136 11.99 -2.83 -1.15
C VAL A 136 10.68 -2.07 -0.99
N ILE A 137 10.35 -1.21 -1.96
CA ILE A 137 9.02 -0.59 -2.07
C ILE A 137 8.34 -1.03 -3.36
N PHE A 138 7.09 -1.49 -3.22
CA PHE A 138 6.16 -1.72 -4.33
C PHE A 138 5.11 -0.61 -4.34
N THR A 139 4.87 0.02 -5.48
CA THR A 139 3.76 0.94 -5.69
C THR A 139 3.34 0.94 -7.16
N HIS A 140 2.37 1.77 -7.51
CA HIS A 140 1.80 1.81 -8.86
C HIS A 140 2.82 2.21 -9.92
N ASN A 141 2.63 1.72 -11.14
CA ASN A 141 3.40 2.14 -12.30
C ASN A 141 2.99 3.57 -12.76
N LEU A 142 3.95 4.38 -13.20
CA LEU A 142 3.69 5.72 -13.74
C LEU A 142 2.92 5.71 -15.07
N ALA A 143 2.82 4.55 -15.74
CA ALA A 143 2.04 4.35 -16.94
C ALA A 143 0.65 3.73 -16.69
N ASP A 144 0.16 3.76 -15.45
CA ASP A 144 -1.19 3.28 -15.11
C ASP A 144 -2.28 4.22 -15.65
N ARG A 145 -3.42 3.66 -16.09
CA ARG A 145 -4.58 4.43 -16.58
C ARG A 145 -5.38 5.06 -15.44
N HIS A 146 -5.36 4.48 -14.25
CA HIS A 146 -6.20 4.87 -13.14
C HIS A 146 -5.63 6.10 -12.42
N LYS A 147 -6.35 7.23 -12.45
CA LYS A 147 -5.86 8.52 -11.94
C LYS A 147 -5.46 8.48 -10.46
N THR A 148 -6.14 7.69 -9.63
CA THR A 148 -5.76 7.55 -8.21
C THR A 148 -4.45 6.78 -8.05
N HIS A 149 -4.14 5.82 -8.93
CA HIS A 149 -2.88 5.08 -8.90
C HIS A 149 -1.71 6.03 -9.17
N LEU A 150 -1.85 6.83 -10.24
CA LEU A 150 -0.90 7.89 -10.59
C LEU A 150 -0.70 8.88 -9.44
N ALA A 151 -1.78 9.31 -8.77
CA ALA A 151 -1.67 10.20 -7.62
C ALA A 151 -0.86 9.57 -6.48
N VAL A 152 -1.09 8.29 -6.17
CA VAL A 152 -0.37 7.57 -5.10
C VAL A 152 1.11 7.42 -5.43
N VAL A 153 1.49 6.92 -6.61
CA VAL A 153 2.92 6.76 -6.95
C VAL A 153 3.66 8.11 -6.94
N LEU A 154 3.04 9.18 -7.43
CA LEU A 154 3.63 10.52 -7.36
C LEU A 154 3.84 10.98 -5.91
N LEU A 155 2.86 10.76 -5.03
CA LEU A 155 2.98 11.11 -3.60
C LEU A 155 4.03 10.26 -2.88
N VAL A 156 4.21 8.99 -3.25
CA VAL A 156 5.28 8.13 -2.72
C VAL A 156 6.65 8.64 -3.15
N ILE A 157 6.83 8.98 -4.43
CA ILE A 157 8.08 9.53 -4.95
C ILE A 157 8.38 10.89 -4.28
N GLU A 158 7.38 11.77 -4.15
CA GLU A 158 7.52 13.03 -3.41
C GLU A 158 7.91 12.80 -1.94
N ALA A 159 7.28 11.84 -1.26
CA ALA A 159 7.57 11.48 0.13
C ALA A 159 9.04 11.07 0.29
N LEU A 160 9.54 10.18 -0.57
CA LEU A 160 10.93 9.73 -0.56
C LEU A 160 11.88 10.91 -0.80
N ARG A 161 11.65 11.71 -1.85
CA ARG A 161 12.50 12.88 -2.17
C ARG A 161 12.56 13.90 -1.04
N GLU A 162 11.46 14.14 -0.34
CA GLU A 162 11.44 15.03 0.83
C GLU A 162 12.08 14.42 2.09
N LEU A 163 12.09 13.10 2.23
CA LEU A 163 12.77 12.41 3.31
C LEU A 163 14.30 12.42 3.11
N GLY A 164 14.75 12.36 1.86
CA GLY A 164 16.16 12.35 1.48
C GLY A 164 16.70 10.94 1.21
N GLU A 165 17.89 10.89 0.62
CA GLU A 165 18.51 9.67 0.08
C GLU A 165 18.72 8.57 1.12
N GLU A 166 18.89 8.92 2.39
CA GLU A 166 19.02 7.94 3.49
C GLU A 166 17.77 7.06 3.71
N TYR A 167 16.63 7.42 3.12
CA TYR A 167 15.38 6.66 3.17
C TYR A 167 15.02 6.01 1.82
N TYR A 168 15.86 6.12 0.79
CA TYR A 168 15.59 5.43 -0.47
C TYR A 168 15.70 3.92 -0.27
N PRO A 169 14.73 3.13 -0.77
CA PRO A 169 14.86 1.69 -0.76
C PRO A 169 15.96 1.27 -1.73
N GLN A 170 16.51 0.07 -1.53
CA GLN A 170 17.43 -0.53 -2.48
C GLN A 170 16.72 -0.85 -3.80
N GLU A 171 15.45 -1.24 -3.72
CA GLU A 171 14.61 -1.58 -4.87
C GLU A 171 13.28 -0.82 -4.81
N PHE A 172 12.85 -0.27 -5.95
CA PHE A 172 11.60 0.45 -6.09
C PHE A 172 10.87 -0.04 -7.35
N TYR A 173 9.72 -0.66 -7.15
CA TYR A 173 8.96 -1.31 -8.22
C TYR A 173 7.63 -0.60 -8.49
N GLY A 174 7.40 -0.28 -9.76
CA GLY A 174 6.12 0.19 -10.29
C GLY A 174 5.35 -0.95 -10.94
N GLY A 175 4.40 -1.55 -10.21
CA GLY A 175 3.57 -2.62 -10.76
C GLY A 175 2.26 -2.09 -11.37
N GLU A 176 1.72 -2.85 -12.31
CA GLU A 176 0.42 -2.56 -12.93
C GLU A 176 -0.60 -3.57 -12.41
N VAL A 177 -1.76 -3.07 -11.98
CA VAL A 177 -2.78 -3.89 -11.31
C VAL A 177 -3.82 -4.44 -12.31
N TRP A 178 -4.22 -3.64 -13.32
CA TRP A 178 -5.46 -3.90 -14.08
C TRP A 178 -5.24 -4.32 -15.54
N ARG A 179 -3.99 -4.37 -16.00
CA ARG A 179 -3.63 -4.48 -17.42
C ARG A 179 -2.30 -5.25 -17.56
N SER A 180 -1.60 -5.09 -18.67
CA SER A 180 -0.35 -5.80 -18.97
C SER A 180 0.82 -4.86 -19.22
N LEU A 181 1.94 -5.13 -18.55
CA LEU A 181 3.23 -4.53 -18.84
C LEU A 181 3.90 -5.25 -20.03
N ASP A 182 3.17 -5.57 -21.09
CA ASP A 182 3.73 -6.26 -22.26
C ASP A 182 4.38 -5.33 -23.28
N TRP A 183 4.06 -4.04 -23.20
CA TRP A 183 4.54 -3.01 -24.11
C TRP A 183 5.89 -2.36 -23.74
N PRO A 184 6.35 -2.30 -22.47
CA PRO A 184 7.69 -1.81 -22.15
C PRO A 184 8.80 -2.77 -22.62
N PRO A 185 10.02 -2.27 -22.88
CA PRO A 185 11.17 -3.12 -23.19
C PRO A 185 11.45 -4.15 -22.09
N LEU A 186 11.89 -5.35 -22.46
CA LEU A 186 12.22 -6.42 -21.48
C LEU A 186 13.24 -5.96 -20.43
N ALA A 187 14.20 -5.11 -20.81
CA ALA A 187 15.21 -4.57 -19.89
C ALA A 187 14.63 -3.65 -18.79
N GLU A 188 13.44 -3.10 -19.01
CA GLU A 188 12.72 -2.25 -18.04
C GLU A 188 11.65 -3.04 -17.26
N ARG A 189 11.58 -4.36 -17.49
CA ARG A 189 10.61 -5.25 -16.84
C ARG A 189 11.31 -6.20 -15.91
N ARG A 190 10.67 -6.45 -14.78
CA ARG A 190 11.09 -7.47 -13.82
C ARG A 190 9.99 -8.52 -13.72
N ALA A 191 10.30 -9.74 -14.17
CA ALA A 191 9.49 -10.90 -13.83
C ALA A 191 9.86 -11.32 -12.39
N PHE A 192 8.84 -11.53 -11.57
CA PHE A 192 8.99 -12.12 -10.25
C PHE A 192 8.61 -13.59 -10.30
N ASP A 193 9.42 -14.43 -9.68
CA ASP A 193 9.09 -15.83 -9.50
C ASP A 193 8.13 -15.95 -8.30
N VAL A 194 6.95 -16.49 -8.55
CA VAL A 194 5.90 -16.66 -7.53
C VAL A 194 5.41 -18.11 -7.43
N GLY A 195 6.16 -19.06 -8.03
CA GLY A 195 5.83 -20.49 -8.08
C GLY A 195 5.22 -20.94 -9.41
#